data_AF-A0A3C0FS31-F1
#
_entry.id   AF-A0A3C0FS31-F1
#
_cell.length_a   1.000
_cell.length_b   1.000
_cell.length_c   1.000
_cell.angle_alpha   90.00
_cell.angle_beta   90.00
_cell.angle_gamma   90.00
#
_symmetry.space_group_name_H-M   'P 1'
#
loop_
_entity.id
_entity.type
_entity.pdbx_description
1 polymer ?
#
loop_
_entity_poly.entity_id
_entity_poly.type
_entity_poly.pdbx_seq_one_letter_code
_entity_poly.pdbx_strand_id
1 'polypeptide(L)'
;MSTSQENTQTVPVQIVNAFVKNGQGGNPAGVVLDADQYSDSQKLLIAQKVGLSETAFVSKSETCGIKLDFFTPTKRIAHCGHATIATFSYLAALERFGDGETSKETVDGPRKIILDHGMAYMEQLAPTYTPASKWVDQGVTLCDVLKSLAITSDDLDDRAR
;
A
#
# COMPACT_ATOMS: atom_id res chain seq x y z
N MET A 1 19.72 41.10 11.21
CA MET A 1 19.85 39.63 11.13
C MET A 1 18.45 39.07 11.30
N SER A 2 17.83 38.60 10.21
CA SER A 2 16.46 38.09 10.23
C SER A 2 16.48 36.67 10.78
N THR A 3 15.92 36.46 11.96
CA THR A 3 15.66 35.13 12.52
C THR A 3 14.62 34.44 11.64
N SER A 4 15.04 33.45 10.86
CA SER A 4 14.15 32.48 10.21
C SER A 4 13.36 31.77 11.31
N GLN A 5 12.07 32.09 11.45
CA GLN A 5 11.16 31.28 12.24
C GLN A 5 11.04 29.92 11.54
N GLU A 6 11.55 28.87 12.18
CA GLU A 6 11.26 27.49 11.78
C GLU A 6 9.77 27.24 11.98
N ASN A 7 9.01 27.33 10.89
CA ASN A 7 7.58 27.12 10.91
C ASN A 7 7.30 25.63 11.12
N THR A 8 7.03 25.24 12.37
CA THR A 8 6.77 23.84 12.72
C THR A 8 5.32 23.50 12.37
N GLN A 9 5.13 22.66 11.37
CA GLN A 9 3.80 22.16 10.98
C GLN A 9 3.52 20.82 11.65
N THR A 10 2.38 20.71 12.35
CA THR A 10 1.86 19.42 12.84
C THR A 10 1.13 18.71 11.71
N VAL A 11 1.43 17.43 11.50
CA VAL A 11 0.79 16.59 10.48
C VAL A 11 0.08 15.43 11.17
N PRO A 12 -1.25 15.33 11.12
CA PRO A 12 -1.97 14.18 11.65
C PRO A 12 -1.74 12.96 10.77
N VAL A 13 -1.34 11.85 11.37
CA VAL A 13 -1.17 10.56 10.70
C VAL A 13 -1.96 9.51 11.48
N GLN A 14 -2.90 8.84 10.82
CA GLN A 14 -3.58 7.69 11.40
C GLN A 14 -2.80 6.42 11.07
N ILE A 15 -2.49 5.61 12.08
CA ILE A 15 -1.98 4.25 11.85
C ILE A 15 -3.16 3.30 11.79
N VAL A 16 -3.25 2.53 10.72
CA VAL A 16 -4.33 1.57 10.47
C VAL A 16 -3.72 0.23 10.06
N ASN A 17 -4.11 -0.83 10.77
CA ASN A 17 -3.69 -2.19 10.42
C ASN A 17 -4.65 -2.75 9.37
N ALA A 18 -4.14 -3.03 8.17
CA ALA A 18 -4.89 -3.77 7.16
C ALA A 18 -4.91 -5.26 7.48
N PHE A 19 -5.92 -5.98 6.97
CA PHE A 19 -6.01 -7.45 7.05
C PHE A 19 -6.02 -8.01 8.48
N VAL A 20 -6.58 -7.24 9.41
CA VAL A 20 -6.80 -7.69 10.79
C VAL A 20 -7.84 -8.81 10.81
N LYS A 21 -7.60 -9.84 11.62
CA LYS A 21 -8.57 -10.90 11.89
C LYS A 21 -8.88 -10.93 13.38
N ASN A 22 -10.15 -10.76 13.75
CA ASN A 22 -10.63 -10.75 15.14
C ASN A 22 -9.85 -9.78 16.04
N GLY A 23 -9.52 -8.59 15.51
CA GLY A 23 -8.76 -7.57 16.24
C GLY A 23 -7.25 -7.86 16.40
N GLN A 24 -6.72 -8.93 15.80
CA GLN A 24 -5.32 -9.32 15.92
C GLN A 24 -4.57 -9.31 14.58
N GLY A 25 -3.27 -9.03 14.65
CA GLY A 25 -2.35 -9.04 13.52
C GLY A 25 -2.58 -7.89 12.54
N GLY A 26 -2.35 -8.18 11.27
CA GLY A 26 -2.46 -7.21 10.17
C GLY A 26 -1.13 -6.55 9.81
N ASN A 27 -1.18 -5.74 8.75
CA ASN A 27 -0.05 -4.97 8.26
C ASN A 27 -0.28 -3.46 8.47
N PRO A 28 0.49 -2.77 9.33
CA PRO A 28 0.30 -1.37 9.63
C PRO A 28 0.66 -0.46 8.44
N ALA A 29 -0.23 0.49 8.14
CA ALA A 29 0.05 1.58 7.22
C ALA A 29 -0.24 2.93 7.89
N GLY A 30 0.61 3.92 7.60
CA GLY A 30 0.30 5.31 7.90
C GLY A 30 -0.71 5.86 6.89
N VAL A 31 -1.68 6.66 7.34
CA VAL A 31 -2.66 7.32 6.47
C VAL A 31 -2.71 8.80 6.81
N VAL A 32 -2.39 9.64 5.82
CA VAL A 32 -2.45 11.10 5.91
C VAL A 32 -3.60 11.58 5.03
N LEU A 33 -4.57 12.25 5.64
CA LEU A 33 -5.71 12.82 4.93
C LEU A 33 -5.39 14.21 4.38
N ASP A 34 -6.19 14.65 3.41
CA ASP A 34 -6.19 16.02 2.87
C ASP A 34 -4.78 16.47 2.41
N ALA A 35 -4.09 15.58 1.71
CA ALA A 35 -2.68 15.66 1.38
C ALA A 35 -2.36 16.53 0.14
N ASP A 36 -3.35 17.22 -0.43
CA ASP A 36 -3.18 18.14 -1.57
C ASP A 36 -2.22 19.30 -1.27
N GLN A 37 -2.07 19.63 0.01
CA GLN A 37 -1.19 20.68 0.50
C GLN A 37 0.29 20.27 0.62
N TYR A 38 0.62 18.99 0.45
CA TYR A 38 1.98 18.48 0.63
C TYR A 38 2.66 18.20 -0.70
N SER A 39 3.86 18.74 -0.87
CA SER A 39 4.76 18.35 -1.96
C SER A 39 5.28 16.91 -1.77
N ASP A 40 5.80 16.30 -2.84
CA ASP A 40 6.42 14.97 -2.74
C ASP A 40 7.59 14.91 -1.73
N SER A 41 8.36 16.00 -1.61
CA SER A 41 9.44 16.08 -0.61
C SER A 41 8.91 16.14 0.82
N GLN A 42 7.79 16.84 1.06
CA GLN A 42 7.13 16.85 2.36
C GLN A 42 6.50 15.49 2.68
N LYS A 43 5.82 14.86 1.71
CA LYS A 43 5.26 13.50 1.86
C LYS A 43 6.35 12.48 2.20
N LEU A 44 7.51 12.55 1.56
CA LEU A 44 8.66 11.70 1.89
C LEU A 44 9.17 11.94 3.31
N LEU A 45 9.33 13.20 3.74
CA LEU A 45 9.76 13.52 5.10
C LEU A 45 8.76 13.04 6.16
N ILE A 46 7.46 13.16 5.88
CA ILE A 46 6.40 12.64 6.73
C ILE A 46 6.50 11.12 6.84
N ALA A 47 6.58 10.40 5.71
CA ALA A 47 6.71 8.94 5.69
C ALA A 47 7.97 8.46 6.44
N GLN A 48 9.09 9.19 6.31
CA GLN A 48 10.32 8.92 7.05
C GLN A 48 10.12 9.05 8.56
N LYS A 49 9.39 10.08 9.01
CA LYS A 49 9.07 10.29 10.43
C LYS A 49 8.06 9.27 10.97
N VAL A 50 7.12 8.82 10.15
CA VAL A 50 6.15 7.77 10.51
C VAL A 50 6.85 6.42 10.69
N GLY A 51 7.84 6.09 9.86
CA GLY A 51 8.73 4.94 10.05
C GLY A 51 8.08 3.56 9.81
N LEU A 52 6.87 3.52 9.24
CA LEU A 52 6.22 2.29 8.79
C LEU A 52 6.73 1.89 7.40
N SER A 53 6.42 0.66 6.96
CA SER A 53 6.80 0.18 5.63
C SER A 53 6.27 1.10 4.53
N GLU A 54 5.01 1.54 4.66
CA GLU A 54 4.38 2.49 3.75
C GLU A 54 3.44 3.47 4.48
N THR A 55 3.39 4.70 3.95
CA THR A 55 2.42 5.73 4.30
C THR A 55 1.64 6.14 3.05
N ALA A 56 0.31 6.08 3.14
CA ALA A 56 -0.62 6.53 2.12
C ALA A 56 -1.04 7.98 2.35
N PHE A 57 -1.06 8.77 1.28
CA PHE A 57 -1.48 10.17 1.27
C PHE A 57 -2.73 10.32 0.42
N VAL A 58 -3.82 10.80 1.02
CA VAL A 58 -5.13 10.94 0.41
C VAL A 58 -5.30 12.36 -0.14
N SER A 59 -5.49 12.45 -1.45
CA SER A 59 -5.72 13.70 -2.18
C SER A 59 -7.05 13.65 -2.92
N LYS A 60 -7.58 14.81 -3.30
CA LYS A 60 -8.72 14.89 -4.22
C LYS A 60 -8.34 14.34 -5.59
N SER A 61 -9.30 13.76 -6.31
CA SER A 61 -9.16 13.38 -7.72
C SER A 61 -10.34 13.93 -8.51
N GLU A 62 -10.07 14.38 -9.74
CA GLU A 62 -11.09 14.87 -10.68
C GLU A 62 -11.76 13.72 -11.45
N THR A 63 -11.15 12.52 -11.44
CA THR A 63 -11.58 11.38 -12.29
C THR A 63 -11.88 10.11 -11.50
N CYS A 64 -11.45 10.03 -10.25
CA CYS A 64 -11.65 8.89 -9.36
C CYS A 64 -12.27 9.35 -8.04
N GLY A 65 -12.66 8.40 -7.17
CA GLY A 65 -13.12 8.73 -5.83
C GLY A 65 -12.07 9.49 -5.00
N ILE A 66 -10.81 9.07 -5.08
CA ILE A 66 -9.65 9.76 -4.49
C ILE A 66 -8.37 9.53 -5.32
N LYS A 67 -7.36 10.36 -5.05
CA LYS A 67 -5.97 10.10 -5.45
C LYS A 67 -5.19 9.57 -4.27
N LEU A 68 -4.38 8.53 -4.50
CA LEU A 68 -3.49 7.95 -3.48
C LEU A 68 -2.04 7.97 -3.93
N ASP A 69 -1.19 8.59 -3.11
CA ASP A 69 0.25 8.46 -3.22
C ASP A 69 0.78 7.57 -2.09
N PHE A 70 1.78 6.74 -2.39
CA PHE A 70 2.42 5.86 -1.42
C PHE A 70 3.90 6.19 -1.30
N PHE A 71 4.36 6.33 -0.06
CA PHE A 71 5.75 6.52 0.25
C PHE A 71 6.21 5.48 1.27
N THR A 72 7.32 4.84 0.95
CA THR A 72 8.17 4.21 1.97
C THR A 72 8.98 5.30 2.67
N PRO A 73 9.70 5.00 3.77
CA PRO A 73 10.59 5.98 4.42
C PRO A 73 11.70 6.54 3.52
N THR A 74 11.96 5.93 2.35
CA THR A 74 13.10 6.28 1.48
C THR A 74 12.69 6.74 0.09
N LYS A 75 11.50 6.39 -0.40
CA LYS A 75 11.05 6.73 -1.75
C LYS A 75 9.54 6.62 -1.94
N ARG A 76 9.04 7.32 -2.95
CA ARG A 76 7.71 7.09 -3.52
C ARG A 76 7.66 5.73 -4.22
N ILE A 77 6.52 5.05 -4.12
CA ILE A 77 6.22 3.83 -4.85
C ILE A 77 4.88 3.97 -5.57
N ALA A 78 4.72 3.23 -6.66
CA ALA A 78 3.54 3.31 -7.53
C ALA A 78 2.29 2.73 -6.86
N HIS A 79 2.44 1.59 -6.18
CA HIS A 79 1.32 0.80 -5.67
C HIS A 79 1.62 0.24 -4.30
N CYS A 80 0.61 0.19 -3.44
CA CYS A 80 0.65 -0.57 -2.21
C CYS A 80 -0.74 -1.11 -1.86
N GLY A 81 -0.89 -2.43 -1.85
CA GLY A 81 -2.17 -3.10 -1.61
C GLY A 81 -2.70 -2.87 -0.19
N HIS A 82 -1.94 -3.26 0.83
CA HIS A 82 -2.40 -3.17 2.22
C HIS A 82 -2.66 -1.71 2.65
N ALA A 83 -1.82 -0.76 2.25
CA ALA A 83 -2.05 0.66 2.53
C ALA A 83 -3.32 1.18 1.85
N THR A 84 -3.66 0.69 0.64
CA THR A 84 -4.95 0.99 0.00
C THR A 84 -6.12 0.48 0.84
N ILE A 85 -6.08 -0.79 1.26
CA ILE A 85 -7.14 -1.38 2.08
C ILE A 85 -7.30 -0.65 3.41
N ALA A 86 -6.17 -0.34 4.07
CA ALA A 86 -6.13 0.45 5.30
C ALA A 86 -6.80 1.83 5.12
N THR A 87 -6.43 2.56 4.05
CA THR A 87 -6.99 3.88 3.77
C THR A 87 -8.49 3.84 3.51
N PHE A 88 -8.97 2.96 2.64
CA PHE A 88 -10.41 2.91 2.33
C PHE A 88 -11.25 2.41 3.51
N SER A 89 -10.76 1.45 4.28
CA SER A 89 -11.44 1.02 5.52
C SER A 89 -11.54 2.16 6.52
N TYR A 90 -10.47 2.96 6.66
CA TYR A 90 -10.48 4.14 7.54
C TYR A 90 -11.43 5.24 7.05
N LEU A 91 -11.45 5.52 5.74
CA LEU A 91 -12.36 6.51 5.16
C LEU A 91 -13.83 6.08 5.31
N ALA A 92 -14.13 4.78 5.18
CA ALA A 92 -15.46 4.25 5.44
C ALA A 92 -15.86 4.41 6.92
N ALA A 93 -14.94 4.13 7.85
CA ALA A 93 -15.17 4.33 9.28
C ALA A 93 -15.36 5.81 9.68
N LEU A 94 -14.82 6.74 8.91
CA LEU A 94 -15.06 8.18 9.04
C LEU A 94 -16.32 8.66 8.31
N GLU A 95 -17.12 7.75 7.75
CA GLU A 95 -18.32 8.05 6.96
C GLU A 95 -18.05 8.94 5.73
N ARG A 96 -16.80 8.97 5.25
CA ARG A 96 -16.41 9.71 4.03
C ARG A 96 -16.77 8.94 2.75
N PHE A 97 -16.96 7.63 2.86
CA PHE A 97 -17.53 6.76 1.84
C PHE A 97 -18.54 5.81 2.47
N GLY A 98 -19.66 5.59 1.80
CA GLY A 98 -20.61 4.53 2.13
C GLY A 98 -20.28 3.23 1.38
N ASP A 99 -21.08 2.20 1.63
CA ASP A 99 -21.01 0.94 0.89
C ASP A 99 -21.26 1.15 -0.61
N GLY A 100 -20.65 0.30 -1.44
CA GLY A 100 -20.75 0.35 -2.89
C GLY A 100 -19.39 0.47 -3.58
N GLU A 101 -19.41 0.96 -4.81
CA GLU A 101 -18.24 1.07 -5.67
C GLU A 101 -17.64 2.47 -5.63
N THR A 102 -16.32 2.54 -5.55
CA THR A 102 -15.52 3.76 -5.73
C THR A 102 -14.24 3.41 -6.47
N SER A 103 -13.32 4.35 -6.60
CA SER A 103 -12.06 4.14 -7.29
C SER A 103 -10.94 4.98 -6.70
N LYS A 104 -9.71 4.54 -6.95
CA LYS A 104 -8.50 5.35 -6.73
C LYS A 104 -7.79 5.62 -8.04
N GLU A 105 -7.20 6.79 -8.13
CA GLU A 105 -6.22 7.11 -9.17
C GLU A 105 -4.91 6.35 -8.87
N THR A 106 -4.32 5.75 -9.89
CA THR A 106 -2.96 5.17 -9.83
C THR A 106 -2.17 5.62 -11.05
N VAL A 107 -0.85 5.42 -11.02
CA VAL A 107 0.02 5.71 -12.17
C VAL A 107 -0.35 4.90 -13.43
N ASP A 108 -1.01 3.75 -13.25
CA ASP A 108 -1.44 2.85 -14.32
C ASP A 108 -2.96 2.96 -14.58
N GLY A 109 -3.54 4.11 -14.28
CA GLY A 109 -4.97 4.41 -14.42
C GLY A 109 -5.82 4.08 -13.19
N PRO A 110 -7.14 4.30 -13.26
CA PRO A 110 -8.04 4.01 -12.15
C PRO A 110 -7.99 2.55 -11.71
N ARG A 111 -8.18 2.30 -10.41
CA ARG A 111 -8.43 0.97 -9.86
C ARG A 111 -9.71 0.97 -9.05
N LYS A 112 -10.57 -0.01 -9.31
CA LYS A 112 -11.85 -0.14 -8.62
C LYS A 112 -11.65 -0.56 -7.16
N ILE A 113 -12.46 0.02 -6.29
CA ILE A 113 -12.57 -0.29 -4.87
C ILE A 113 -14.03 -0.61 -4.57
N ILE A 114 -14.26 -1.63 -3.76
CA ILE A 114 -15.59 -1.98 -3.26
C ILE A 114 -15.56 -1.86 -1.75
N LEU A 115 -16.52 -1.13 -1.20
CA LEU A 115 -16.79 -1.04 0.22
C LEU A 115 -18.06 -1.83 0.53
N ASP A 116 -17.98 -2.72 1.51
CA ASP A 116 -19.11 -3.56 1.90
C ASP A 116 -19.05 -3.82 3.41
N HIS A 117 -20.01 -3.28 4.16
CA HIS A 117 -20.12 -3.42 5.61
C HIS A 117 -18.80 -3.11 6.36
N GLY A 118 -18.14 -2.02 5.98
CA GLY A 118 -16.87 -1.57 6.59
C GLY A 118 -15.62 -2.33 6.12
N MET A 119 -15.75 -3.28 5.19
CA MET A 119 -14.64 -3.99 4.56
C MET A 119 -14.30 -3.36 3.21
N ALA A 120 -13.00 -3.18 2.95
CA ALA A 120 -12.51 -2.69 1.66
C ALA A 120 -11.93 -3.82 0.82
N TYR A 121 -12.30 -3.83 -0.47
CA TYR A 121 -11.78 -4.73 -1.49
C TYR A 121 -11.21 -3.90 -2.66
N MET A 122 -10.17 -4.42 -3.30
CA MET A 122 -9.49 -3.73 -4.39
C MET A 122 -9.34 -4.66 -5.59
N GLU A 123 -9.62 -4.11 -6.77
CA GLU A 123 -9.33 -4.77 -8.04
C GLU A 123 -7.83 -4.99 -8.25
N GLN A 124 -7.47 -6.17 -8.74
CA GLN A 124 -6.11 -6.51 -9.18
C GLN A 124 -6.14 -6.90 -10.66
N LEU A 125 -5.01 -6.71 -11.34
CA LEU A 125 -4.84 -7.21 -12.70
C LEU A 125 -4.90 -8.74 -12.72
N ALA A 126 -5.38 -9.29 -13.83
CA ALA A 126 -5.38 -10.74 -14.02
C ALA A 126 -3.95 -11.30 -13.86
N PRO A 127 -3.78 -12.41 -13.12
CA PRO A 127 -2.46 -12.97 -12.86
C PRO A 127 -1.86 -13.54 -14.15
N THR A 128 -0.54 -13.44 -14.27
CA THR A 128 0.26 -14.15 -15.27
C THR A 128 1.15 -15.17 -14.56
N TYR A 129 1.40 -16.31 -15.20
CA TYR A 129 2.14 -17.42 -14.60
C TYR A 129 3.33 -17.79 -15.48
N THR A 130 4.49 -17.98 -14.84
CA THR A 130 5.72 -18.45 -15.49
C THR A 130 6.21 -19.70 -14.75
N PRO A 131 6.36 -20.84 -15.43
CA PRO A 131 6.79 -22.08 -14.78
C PRO A 131 8.24 -22.00 -14.32
N ALA A 132 8.60 -22.77 -13.29
CA ALA A 132 9.96 -22.80 -12.73
C ALA A 132 11.05 -23.16 -13.75
N SER A 133 10.70 -23.96 -14.76
CA SER A 133 11.59 -24.32 -15.88
C SER A 133 12.04 -23.13 -16.72
N LYS A 134 11.36 -21.98 -16.64
CA LYS A 134 11.71 -20.73 -17.35
C LYS A 134 12.54 -19.76 -16.51
N TRP A 135 12.73 -20.01 -15.22
CA TRP A 135 13.54 -19.13 -14.37
C TRP A 135 15.03 -19.16 -14.76
N VAL A 136 15.48 -20.25 -15.40
CA VAL A 136 16.84 -20.36 -15.93
C VAL A 136 17.18 -19.26 -16.93
N ASP A 137 16.17 -18.76 -17.65
CA ASP A 137 16.31 -17.63 -18.59
C ASP A 137 16.66 -16.31 -17.85
N GLN A 138 16.40 -16.26 -16.54
CA GLN A 138 16.74 -15.15 -15.63
C GLN A 138 17.92 -15.47 -14.71
N GLY A 139 18.61 -16.60 -14.94
CA GLY A 139 19.77 -17.03 -14.15
C GLY A 139 19.45 -17.60 -12.78
N VAL A 140 18.20 -18.02 -12.54
CA VAL A 140 17.75 -18.60 -11.26
C VAL A 140 17.22 -20.02 -11.49
N THR A 141 17.64 -20.99 -10.68
CA THR A 141 17.09 -22.34 -10.70
C THR A 141 16.15 -22.57 -9.51
N LEU A 142 15.28 -23.60 -9.58
CA LEU A 142 14.49 -24.02 -8.42
C LEU A 142 15.39 -24.33 -7.22
N CYS A 143 16.56 -24.96 -7.45
CA CYS A 143 17.51 -25.29 -6.40
C CYS A 143 18.04 -24.03 -5.68
N ASP A 144 18.28 -22.93 -6.41
CA ASP A 144 18.72 -21.67 -5.81
C ASP A 144 17.63 -21.07 -4.91
N VAL A 145 16.37 -21.12 -5.36
CA VAL A 145 15.21 -20.66 -4.57
C VAL A 145 15.07 -21.47 -3.29
N LEU A 146 15.07 -22.80 -3.38
CA LEU A 146 14.96 -23.68 -2.19
C LEU A 146 16.11 -23.43 -1.20
N LYS A 147 17.35 -23.30 -1.69
CA LYS A 147 18.52 -22.97 -0.85
C LYS A 147 18.37 -21.63 -0.14
N SER A 148 17.85 -20.60 -0.82
CA SER A 148 17.65 -19.27 -0.22
C SER A 148 16.64 -19.27 0.94
N LEU A 149 15.70 -20.22 0.91
CA LEU A 149 14.71 -20.43 1.96
C LEU A 149 15.15 -21.46 3.00
N ALA A 150 16.35 -22.05 2.84
CA ALA A 150 16.89 -23.13 3.65
C ALA A 150 15.99 -24.38 3.71
N ILE A 151 15.37 -24.73 2.57
CA ILE A 151 14.53 -25.93 2.41
C ILE A 151 15.01 -26.81 1.24
N THR A 152 14.41 -27.99 1.10
CA THR A 152 14.69 -28.99 0.06
C THR A 152 13.44 -29.30 -0.77
N SER A 153 13.58 -30.11 -1.82
CA SER A 153 12.44 -30.58 -2.61
C SER A 153 11.46 -31.43 -1.80
N ASP A 154 11.93 -32.07 -0.73
CA ASP A 154 11.10 -32.93 0.11
C ASP A 154 10.13 -32.11 0.95
N ASP A 155 10.45 -30.83 1.21
CA ASP A 155 9.59 -29.87 1.91
C ASP A 155 8.49 -29.28 1.01
N LEU A 156 8.55 -29.51 -0.31
CA LEU A 156 7.51 -29.08 -1.24
C LEU A 156 6.31 -30.02 -1.20
N ASP A 157 5.12 -29.43 -1.25
CA ASP A 157 3.87 -30.14 -1.55
C ASP A 157 3.98 -30.84 -2.91
N ASP A 158 3.41 -32.03 -3.05
CA ASP A 158 3.47 -32.81 -4.29
C ASP A 158 2.91 -32.05 -5.51
N ARG A 159 2.02 -31.07 -5.30
CA ARG A 159 1.49 -30.20 -6.37
C ARG A 159 2.50 -29.15 -6.85
N ALA A 160 3.56 -28.90 -6.09
CA ALA A 160 4.61 -27.93 -6.39
C ALA A 160 5.94 -28.59 -6.79
N ARG A 161 6.00 -29.93 -6.77
CA ARG A 161 7.14 -30.73 -7.26
C ARG A 161 7.15 -30.85 -8.78
#